data_AF-A0A5E7T0J1-F1
#
_entry.id   AF-A0A5E7T0J1-F1
#
_cell.length_a   1.000
_cell.length_b   1.000
_cell.length_c   1.000
_cell.angle_alpha   90.00
_cell.angle_beta   90.00
_cell.angle_gamma   90.00
#
_symmetry.space_group_name_H-M   'P 1'
#
loop_
_entity.id
_entity.type
_entity.pdbx_description
1 polymer ?
#
loop_
_entity_poly.entity_id
_entity_poly.type
_entity_poly.pdbx_seq_one_letter_code
_entity_poly.pdbx_strand_id
1 'polypeptide(L)'
;MILPVFPVDLERHTGLKKAARVLFKTWPGLKPISHSQALTVIAKGLGYKSFHHAKELSSSWPDARPGIEITEVEWNISEAITAELQAPGNPKVAINLGNLLAYIQTLPLHHLRIFKIYPELLDGRNSFPLLPHDARSPFGKFQHSPIFPLEDGWQIFDND
;
A
#
# COMPACT_ATOMS: atom_id res chain seq x y z
N MET A 1 8.46 13.08 5.84
CA MET A 1 8.64 12.18 7.01
C MET A 1 9.20 10.83 6.55
N ILE A 2 9.96 10.10 7.38
CA ILE A 2 10.40 8.72 7.09
C ILE A 2 9.98 7.81 8.26
N LEU A 3 9.15 6.79 8.00
CA LEU A 3 8.82 5.75 8.98
C LEU A 3 9.97 4.74 9.06
N PRO A 4 10.59 4.53 10.25
CA PRO A 4 11.68 3.58 10.40
C PRO A 4 11.32 2.16 9.95
N VAL A 5 12.16 1.61 9.08
CA VAL A 5 12.12 0.21 8.63
C VAL A 5 13.37 -0.47 9.16
N PHE A 6 13.21 -1.49 10.00
CA PHE A 6 14.33 -2.20 10.62
C PHE A 6 14.76 -3.40 9.77
N PRO A 7 15.93 -4.02 10.00
CA PRO A 7 16.39 -5.15 9.19
C PRO A 7 15.40 -6.33 9.20
N VAL A 8 14.73 -6.58 10.34
CA VAL A 8 13.71 -7.62 10.47
C VAL A 8 12.47 -7.38 9.57
N ASP A 9 12.18 -6.12 9.22
CA ASP A 9 11.06 -5.75 8.35
C ASP A 9 11.36 -6.04 6.87
N LEU A 10 12.63 -6.30 6.56
CA LEU A 10 13.14 -6.65 5.24
C LEU A 10 13.33 -8.15 5.08
N GLU A 11 13.03 -8.95 6.10
CA GLU A 11 13.05 -10.41 6.03
C GLU A 11 11.85 -10.96 5.25
N ARG A 12 11.93 -12.24 4.90
CA ARG A 12 10.90 -12.88 4.09
C ARG A 12 9.58 -12.94 4.88
N HIS A 13 8.50 -12.42 4.28
CA HIS A 13 7.14 -12.48 4.83
C HIS A 13 6.91 -11.66 6.11
N THR A 14 7.76 -10.68 6.41
CA THR A 14 7.64 -9.76 7.54
C THR A 14 7.52 -8.31 7.06
N GLY A 15 7.06 -7.43 7.96
CA GLY A 15 7.05 -5.97 7.81
C GLY A 15 6.74 -5.46 6.40
N LEU A 16 7.70 -4.73 5.83
CA LEU A 16 7.58 -4.09 4.52
C LEU A 16 7.36 -5.12 3.40
N LYS A 17 8.10 -6.22 3.41
CA LYS A 17 7.94 -7.28 2.37
C LYS A 17 6.58 -7.95 2.45
N LYS A 18 5.99 -8.10 3.65
CA LYS A 18 4.62 -8.62 3.79
C LYS A 18 3.60 -7.64 3.23
N ALA A 19 3.72 -6.35 3.55
CA ALA A 19 2.84 -5.32 3.02
C ALA A 19 2.91 -5.23 1.49
N ALA A 20 4.12 -5.21 0.92
CA ALA A 20 4.32 -5.21 -0.52
C ALA A 20 3.77 -6.47 -1.20
N ARG A 21 3.85 -7.64 -0.56
CA ARG A 21 3.26 -8.88 -1.08
C ARG A 21 1.74 -8.81 -1.13
N VAL A 22 1.10 -8.22 -0.11
CA VAL A 22 -0.35 -8.01 -0.11
C VAL A 22 -0.70 -7.03 -1.23
N LEU A 23 -0.08 -5.85 -1.28
CA LEU A 23 -0.28 -4.86 -2.34
C LEU A 23 -0.13 -5.47 -3.74
N PHE A 24 0.92 -6.26 -3.98
CA PHE A 24 1.13 -6.95 -5.25
C PHE A 24 -0.03 -7.89 -5.62
N LYS A 25 -0.55 -8.66 -4.66
CA LYS A 25 -1.62 -9.62 -4.88
C LYS A 25 -3.01 -8.98 -4.98
N THR A 26 -3.20 -7.84 -4.34
CA THR A 26 -4.48 -7.12 -4.26
C THR A 26 -4.37 -5.77 -4.95
N TRP A 27 -3.49 -5.64 -5.94
CA TRP A 27 -3.23 -4.38 -6.62
C TRP A 27 -4.53 -3.84 -7.23
N PRO A 28 -4.92 -2.58 -6.93
CA PRO A 28 -6.19 -2.05 -7.41
C PRO A 28 -6.12 -1.59 -8.88
N GLY A 29 -4.93 -1.44 -9.47
CA GLY A 29 -4.78 -0.92 -10.83
C GLY A 29 -5.11 -1.94 -11.93
N LEU A 30 -5.56 -1.43 -13.07
CA LEU A 30 -5.94 -2.23 -14.25
C LEU A 30 -4.77 -3.04 -14.83
N LYS A 31 -3.56 -2.46 -14.81
CA LYS A 31 -2.34 -3.14 -15.22
C LYS A 31 -1.65 -3.72 -13.98
N PRO A 32 -1.38 -5.04 -13.95
CA PRO A 32 -0.64 -5.65 -12.85
C PRO A 32 0.75 -5.02 -12.70
N ILE A 33 1.17 -4.85 -11.45
CA ILE A 33 2.54 -4.42 -11.13
C ILE A 33 3.42 -5.61 -10.80
N SER A 34 4.72 -5.46 -10.99
CA SER A 34 5.71 -6.40 -10.48
C SER A 34 5.86 -6.31 -8.95
N HIS A 35 6.38 -7.37 -8.33
CA HIS A 35 6.67 -7.35 -6.90
C HIS A 35 7.71 -6.29 -6.51
N SER A 36 8.67 -5.97 -7.39
CA SER A 36 9.66 -4.90 -7.17
C SER A 36 9.03 -3.50 -7.20
N GLN A 37 8.05 -3.28 -8.08
CA GLN A 37 7.22 -2.07 -8.07
C GLN A 37 6.44 -1.97 -6.76
N ALA A 38 5.77 -3.04 -6.32
CA ALA A 38 5.03 -3.03 -5.06
C ALA A 38 5.92 -2.70 -3.85
N LEU A 39 7.15 -3.25 -3.80
CA LEU A 39 8.14 -2.91 -2.77
C LEU A 39 8.51 -1.41 -2.82
N THR A 40 8.66 -0.86 -4.01
CA THR A 40 9.00 0.55 -4.22
C THR A 40 7.85 1.47 -3.84
N VAL A 41 6.61 1.12 -4.16
CA VAL A 41 5.40 1.88 -3.78
C VAL A 41 5.28 1.93 -2.26
N ILE A 42 5.36 0.78 -1.57
CA ILE A 42 5.33 0.77 -0.10
C ILE A 42 6.49 1.58 0.47
N ALA A 43 7.73 1.38 -0.01
CA ALA A 43 8.88 2.13 0.48
C ALA A 43 8.69 3.65 0.31
N LYS A 44 8.16 4.11 -0.83
CA LYS A 44 7.81 5.52 -1.06
C LYS A 44 6.76 6.02 -0.09
N GLY A 45 5.70 5.25 0.14
CA GLY A 45 4.68 5.60 1.13
C GLY A 45 5.21 5.68 2.57
N LEU A 46 6.28 4.94 2.89
CA LEU A 46 6.99 5.05 4.17
C LEU A 46 8.01 6.20 4.21
N GLY A 47 8.13 7.00 3.14
CA GLY A 47 9.03 8.15 3.05
C GLY A 47 10.39 7.88 2.40
N TYR A 48 10.64 6.67 1.88
CA TYR A 48 11.90 6.34 1.22
C TYR A 48 11.86 6.61 -0.29
N LYS A 49 12.99 6.98 -0.89
CA LYS A 49 13.09 7.15 -2.35
C LYS A 49 12.82 5.86 -3.13
N SER A 50 13.23 4.72 -2.58
CA SER A 50 13.09 3.39 -3.18
C SER A 50 13.24 2.30 -2.12
N PHE A 51 12.95 1.05 -2.50
CA PHE A 51 13.25 -0.11 -1.65
C PHE A 51 14.74 -0.26 -1.34
N HIS A 52 15.64 0.12 -2.26
CA HIS A 52 17.08 0.13 -1.99
C HIS A 52 17.45 1.15 -0.91
N HIS A 53 16.87 2.34 -0.97
CA HIS A 53 17.06 3.38 0.06
C HIS A 53 16.57 2.91 1.43
N ALA A 54 15.45 2.19 1.49
CA ALA A 54 14.96 1.59 2.73
C ALA A 54 15.94 0.54 3.30
N LYS A 55 16.52 -0.31 2.44
CA LYS A 55 17.56 -1.28 2.86
C LYS A 55 18.79 -0.59 3.44
N GLU A 56 19.30 0.41 2.74
CA GLU A 56 20.50 1.16 3.13
C GLU A 56 20.37 1.80 4.51
N LEU A 57 19.20 2.40 4.80
CA LEU A 57 18.96 3.06 6.07
C LEU A 57 18.49 2.13 7.19
N SER A 58 18.21 0.86 6.90
CA SER A 58 17.51 -0.02 7.85
C SER A 58 18.26 -0.27 9.16
N SER A 59 19.59 -0.28 9.11
CA SER A 59 20.45 -0.48 10.28
C SER A 59 20.82 0.81 11.02
N SER A 60 20.37 1.97 10.54
CA SER A 60 20.80 3.29 11.03
C SER A 60 19.79 3.95 11.98
N TRP A 61 18.62 3.33 12.20
CA TRP A 61 17.58 3.91 13.04
C TRP A 61 17.88 3.73 14.52
N PRO A 62 17.76 4.79 15.34
CA PRO A 62 17.81 4.66 16.78
C PRO A 62 16.53 3.98 17.30
N ASP A 63 16.62 3.34 18.46
CA ASP A 63 15.45 2.77 19.16
C ASP A 63 14.56 3.85 19.82
N ALA A 64 14.49 5.06 19.26
CA ALA A 64 13.68 6.16 19.76
C ALA A 64 12.29 6.21 19.09
N ARG A 65 11.28 6.71 19.82
CA ARG A 65 9.93 6.92 19.28
C ARG A 65 9.99 7.95 18.14
N PRO A 66 9.58 7.60 16.92
CA PRO A 66 9.52 8.56 15.83
C PRO A 66 8.34 9.51 16.06
N GLY A 67 8.52 10.79 15.71
CA GLY A 67 7.44 11.78 15.71
C GLY A 67 6.56 11.63 14.47
N ILE A 68 5.86 10.50 14.37
CA ILE A 68 5.10 10.10 13.18
C ILE A 68 3.68 9.72 13.58
N GLU A 69 2.71 10.20 12.82
CA GLU A 69 1.31 9.79 12.95
C GLU A 69 0.96 8.79 11.84
N ILE A 70 0.19 7.75 12.16
CA ILE A 70 -0.21 6.74 11.18
C ILE A 70 -1.01 7.33 10.02
N THR A 71 -1.77 8.39 10.25
CA THR A 71 -2.54 9.10 9.22
C THR A 71 -1.63 9.73 8.16
N GLU A 72 -0.45 10.21 8.53
CA GLU A 72 0.55 10.72 7.59
C GLU A 72 1.16 9.57 6.77
N VAL A 73 1.40 8.41 7.39
CA VAL A 73 1.84 7.20 6.69
C VAL A 73 0.79 6.74 5.67
N GLU A 74 -0.48 6.65 6.07
CA GLU A 74 -1.60 6.27 5.19
C GLU A 74 -1.72 7.24 4.01
N TRP A 75 -1.64 8.54 4.28
CA TRP A 75 -1.67 9.57 3.25
C TRP A 75 -0.54 9.40 2.24
N ASN A 76 0.70 9.26 2.71
CA ASN A 76 1.87 9.08 1.85
C ASN A 76 1.79 7.80 1.02
N ILE A 77 1.25 6.71 1.58
CA ILE A 77 0.99 5.48 0.81
C ILE A 77 -0.08 5.73 -0.26
N SER A 78 -1.12 6.51 0.04
CA SER A 78 -2.15 6.88 -0.95
C SER A 78 -1.58 7.68 -2.11
N GLU A 79 -0.66 8.61 -1.84
CA GLU A 79 0.05 9.38 -2.86
C GLU A 79 0.96 8.48 -3.69
N ALA A 80 1.70 7.56 -3.05
CA ALA A 80 2.58 6.63 -3.73
C ALA A 80 1.82 5.66 -4.65
N ILE A 81 0.68 5.12 -4.20
CA ILE A 81 -0.19 4.27 -5.02
C ILE A 81 -0.79 5.10 -6.17
N THR A 82 -1.27 6.31 -5.90
CA THR A 82 -1.82 7.22 -6.92
C THR A 82 -0.79 7.52 -8.01
N ALA A 83 0.44 7.85 -7.62
CA ALA A 83 1.53 8.13 -8.55
C ALA A 83 1.86 6.90 -9.42
N GLU A 84 1.84 5.69 -8.85
CA GLU A 84 2.06 4.46 -9.62
C GLU A 84 0.88 4.18 -10.57
N LEU A 85 -0.36 4.37 -10.13
CA LEU A 85 -1.55 4.23 -10.98
C LEU A 85 -1.53 5.19 -12.19
N GLN A 86 -1.03 6.41 -11.97
CA GLN A 86 -0.93 7.46 -13.00
C GLN A 86 0.39 7.43 -13.78
N ALA A 87 1.26 6.44 -13.52
CA ALA A 87 2.56 6.36 -14.18
C ALA A 87 2.42 6.22 -15.72
N PRO A 88 3.37 6.75 -16.51
CA PRO A 88 3.35 6.62 -17.96
C PRO A 88 3.20 5.16 -18.42
N GLY A 89 2.27 4.91 -19.34
CA GLY A 89 1.99 3.56 -19.85
C GLY A 89 0.98 2.75 -19.03
N ASN A 90 0.38 3.36 -18.00
CA ASN A 90 -0.81 2.83 -17.32
C ASN A 90 -2.09 3.46 -17.89
N PRO A 91 -3.22 2.72 -17.87
CA PRO A 91 -4.52 3.29 -18.26
C PRO A 91 -4.93 4.45 -17.35
N LYS A 92 -5.62 5.44 -17.92
CA LYS A 92 -6.14 6.58 -17.15
C LYS A 92 -7.31 6.13 -16.26
N VAL A 93 -7.18 6.39 -14.96
CA VAL A 93 -8.19 6.08 -13.95
C VAL A 93 -8.46 7.28 -13.05
N ALA A 94 -9.72 7.49 -12.69
CA ALA A 94 -10.15 8.28 -11.55
C ALA A 94 -9.91 7.48 -10.26
N ILE A 95 -9.60 8.19 -9.19
CA ILE A 95 -9.27 7.58 -7.89
C ILE A 95 -10.31 8.04 -6.87
N ASN A 96 -10.95 7.10 -6.19
CA ASN A 96 -11.76 7.38 -5.02
C ASN A 96 -10.87 7.35 -3.78
N LEU A 97 -10.59 8.52 -3.22
CA LEU A 97 -9.70 8.66 -2.07
C LEU A 97 -10.22 7.92 -0.83
N GLY A 98 -11.53 7.92 -0.58
CA GLY A 98 -12.12 7.21 0.57
C GLY A 98 -11.90 5.71 0.48
N ASN A 99 -12.15 5.13 -0.69
CA ASN A 99 -11.94 3.71 -0.95
C ASN A 99 -10.45 3.35 -0.95
N LEU A 100 -9.58 4.23 -1.46
CA LEU A 100 -8.13 4.02 -1.43
C LEU A 100 -7.59 3.99 0.00
N LEU A 101 -8.05 4.90 0.86
CA LEU A 101 -7.69 4.91 2.27
C LEU A 101 -8.21 3.64 2.98
N ALA A 102 -9.46 3.24 2.73
CA ALA A 102 -10.00 1.98 3.27
C ALA A 102 -9.18 0.76 2.79
N TYR A 103 -8.73 0.75 1.54
CA TYR A 103 -7.85 -0.27 1.00
C TYR A 103 -6.48 -0.28 1.70
N ILE A 104 -5.86 0.89 1.91
CA ILE A 104 -4.55 1.00 2.59
C ILE A 104 -4.61 0.43 4.00
N GLN A 105 -5.73 0.61 4.69
CA GLN A 105 -5.94 0.03 6.01
C GLN A 105 -5.91 -1.50 6.01
N THR A 106 -6.23 -2.16 4.89
CA THR A 106 -6.11 -3.63 4.79
C THR A 106 -4.66 -4.11 4.65
N LEU A 107 -3.71 -3.22 4.34
CA LEU A 107 -2.31 -3.58 4.24
C LEU A 107 -1.76 -3.91 5.64
N PRO A 108 -0.95 -4.98 5.78
CA PRO A 108 -0.45 -5.44 7.07
C PRO A 108 0.71 -4.57 7.59
N LEU A 109 0.52 -3.25 7.67
CA LEU A 109 1.53 -2.30 8.15
C LEU A 109 1.88 -2.53 9.61
N HIS A 110 0.91 -2.95 10.44
CA HIS A 110 1.10 -3.33 11.84
C HIS A 110 2.15 -4.45 12.06
N HIS A 111 2.56 -5.15 11.00
CA HIS A 111 3.66 -6.12 11.09
C HIS A 111 5.05 -5.49 11.13
N LEU A 112 5.19 -4.20 10.80
CA LEU A 112 6.44 -3.46 10.90
C LEU A 112 6.89 -3.40 12.37
N ARG A 113 8.18 -3.60 12.62
CA ARG A 113 8.77 -3.60 13.96
C ARG A 113 8.47 -2.32 14.72
N ILE A 114 8.43 -1.18 14.04
CA ILE A 114 8.15 0.10 14.69
C ILE A 114 6.81 0.10 15.45
N PHE A 115 5.76 -0.51 14.89
CA PHE A 115 4.44 -0.61 15.53
C PHE A 115 4.38 -1.71 16.59
N LYS A 116 5.36 -2.61 16.64
CA LYS A 116 5.51 -3.56 17.75
C LYS A 116 6.21 -2.92 18.94
N ILE A 117 7.14 -1.99 18.69
CA ILE A 117 7.84 -1.24 19.74
C ILE A 117 6.94 -0.13 20.28
N TYR A 118 6.20 0.55 19.40
CA TYR A 118 5.33 1.67 19.71
C TYR A 118 3.89 1.42 19.19
N PRO A 119 3.11 0.53 19.83
CA PRO A 119 1.74 0.20 19.39
C PRO A 119 0.80 1.40 19.40
N GLU A 120 1.04 2.39 20.26
CA GLU A 120 0.26 3.62 20.35
C GLU A 120 0.35 4.48 19.08
N LEU A 121 1.33 4.24 18.21
CA LEU A 121 1.36 4.85 16.87
C LEU A 121 0.23 4.35 15.98
N LEU A 122 -0.41 3.23 16.33
CA LEU A 122 -1.62 2.74 15.69
C LEU A 122 -2.91 3.22 16.39
N ASP A 123 -2.81 3.85 17.57
CA ASP A 123 -3.97 4.34 18.32
C ASP A 123 -4.58 5.54 17.60
N GLY A 124 -5.70 5.29 16.94
CA GLY A 124 -6.40 6.28 16.12
C GLY A 124 -7.57 5.71 15.32
N ARG A 125 -7.64 4.40 15.06
CA ARG A 125 -8.83 3.78 14.43
C ARG A 125 -9.16 2.37 14.93
N ASN A 126 -10.43 2.23 15.31
CA ASN A 126 -11.18 0.99 15.45
C ASN A 126 -10.88 0.02 14.30
N SER A 127 -10.54 -1.21 14.68
CA SER A 127 -10.96 -2.46 14.04
C SER A 127 -11.04 -2.41 12.51
N PHE A 128 -9.97 -2.80 11.83
CA PHE A 128 -9.92 -3.05 10.38
C PHE A 128 -11.17 -3.82 9.90
N PRO A 129 -12.18 -3.16 9.30
CA PRO A 129 -13.27 -3.89 8.68
C PRO A 129 -12.68 -4.47 7.40
N LEU A 130 -12.60 -5.80 7.31
CA LEU A 130 -12.38 -6.46 6.04
C LEU A 130 -13.51 -6.02 5.11
N LEU A 131 -13.20 -5.30 4.02
CA LEU A 131 -14.20 -4.90 3.05
C LEU A 131 -14.90 -6.15 2.47
N PRO A 132 -16.24 -6.14 2.30
CA PRO A 132 -16.98 -7.28 1.78
C PRO A 132 -16.52 -7.69 0.37
N HIS A 133 -16.39 -9.01 0.17
CA HIS A 133 -16.06 -9.63 -1.11
C HIS A 133 -17.25 -9.57 -2.08
N ASP A 134 -17.10 -8.89 -3.22
CA ASP A 134 -18.05 -8.97 -4.34
C ASP A 134 -17.49 -9.82 -5.49
N ALA A 135 -18.18 -10.92 -5.79
CA ALA A 135 -17.85 -11.84 -6.87
C ALA A 135 -18.37 -11.42 -8.25
N ARG A 136 -19.23 -10.38 -8.33
CA ARG A 136 -19.86 -9.89 -9.58
C ARG A 136 -19.25 -8.60 -10.10
N SER A 137 -18.30 -8.01 -9.36
CA SER A 137 -17.56 -6.84 -9.84
C SER A 137 -16.58 -7.25 -10.94
N PRO A 138 -16.52 -6.56 -12.09
CA PRO A 138 -15.47 -6.77 -13.10
C PRO A 138 -14.07 -6.45 -12.55
N PHE A 139 -13.97 -5.84 -11.37
CA PHE A 139 -12.73 -5.58 -10.63
C PHE A 139 -12.37 -6.66 -9.59
N GLY A 140 -13.25 -7.65 -9.36
CA GLY A 140 -13.11 -8.63 -8.29
C GLY A 140 -13.12 -8.03 -6.88
N LYS A 141 -13.48 -8.88 -5.90
CA LYS A 141 -13.40 -8.78 -4.43
C LYS A 141 -13.83 -7.50 -3.68
N PHE A 142 -14.19 -6.37 -4.29
CA PHE A 142 -14.48 -5.17 -3.50
C PHE A 142 -15.63 -4.37 -4.12
N GLN A 143 -16.72 -4.19 -3.35
CA GLN A 143 -17.84 -3.28 -3.68
C GLN A 143 -17.43 -1.81 -3.74
N HIS A 144 -16.19 -1.49 -3.36
CA HIS A 144 -15.65 -0.15 -3.18
C HIS A 144 -14.25 -0.06 -3.80
N SER A 145 -14.16 -0.23 -5.13
CA SER A 145 -12.88 -0.11 -5.84
C SER A 145 -12.24 1.27 -5.56
N PRO A 146 -10.93 1.32 -5.27
CA PRO A 146 -10.18 2.58 -5.20
C PRO A 146 -10.10 3.34 -6.53
N ILE A 147 -10.37 2.67 -7.65
CA ILE A 147 -10.22 3.23 -8.99
C ILE A 147 -11.48 3.07 -9.85
N PHE A 148 -11.70 4.03 -10.74
CA PHE A 148 -12.70 3.98 -11.80
C PHE A 148 -12.04 4.40 -13.14
N PRO A 149 -12.26 3.71 -14.25
CA PRO A 149 -11.71 4.14 -15.56
C PRO A 149 -12.38 5.43 -16.05
N LEU A 150 -11.64 6.23 -16.83
CA LEU A 150 -12.06 7.59 -17.21
C LEU A 150 -12.71 7.74 -18.60
N GLU A 151 -12.67 6.77 -19.54
CA GLU A 151 -13.35 6.91 -20.84
C GLU A 151 -13.58 5.59 -21.62
N ASP A 152 -14.51 5.67 -22.59
CA ASP A 152 -15.28 4.61 -23.28
C ASP A 152 -14.47 3.54 -24.05
N GLY A 153 -14.72 2.26 -23.75
CA GLY A 153 -14.11 1.16 -24.51
C GLY A 153 -13.99 -0.16 -23.74
N TRP A 154 -15.02 -0.54 -23.00
CA TRP A 154 -15.04 -1.83 -22.31
C TRP A 154 -15.16 -2.97 -23.31
N GLN A 155 -14.04 -3.66 -23.59
CA GLN A 155 -14.08 -5.07 -23.92
C GLN A 155 -13.71 -5.85 -22.67
N ILE A 156 -14.72 -6.41 -22.03
CA ILE A 156 -14.53 -7.54 -21.12
C ILE A 156 -13.99 -8.65 -22.02
N PHE A 157 -12.71 -8.98 -21.89
CA PHE A 157 -12.23 -10.26 -22.43
C PHE A 157 -12.78 -11.32 -21.51
N ASP A 158 -13.93 -11.88 -21.89
CA ASP A 158 -14.34 -13.20 -21.40
C ASP A 158 -13.24 -14.17 -21.85
N ASN A 159 -12.47 -14.69 -20.89
CA ASN A 159 -11.63 -15.85 -21.16
C ASN A 159 -12.55 -17.08 -21.09
N ASP A 160 -12.67 -17.76 -22.24
CA ASP A 160 -13.18 -19.14 -22.38
C ASP A 160 -12.51 -20.12 -21.40
#